data_AF-A0A344LTX3-F1
#
_entry.id   AF-A0A344LTX3-F1
#
_cell.length_a   1.000
_cell.length_b   1.000
_cell.length_c   1.000
_cell.angle_alpha   90.00
_cell.angle_beta   90.00
_cell.angle_gamma   90.00
#
_symmetry.space_group_name_H-M   'P 1'
#
loop_
_entity.id
_entity.type
_entity.pdbx_description
1 polymer ?
#
loop_
_entity_poly.entity_id
_entity_poly.type
_entity_poly.pdbx_seq_one_letter_code
_entity_poly.pdbx_strand_id
1 'polypeptide(L)'
;MNAMRLPENRNAKSIALATQNFHNPKPCLDVIKKIGKASPNNILLAFLIGREINKIEDWTFSIKYTGFTPSVLCHGNWDDSFEKCIKENYKNDISYLRNFRGFLINMHQETFGEQRDFVAAAIAHLYLMDNEADLAKKYIDMISDKSNESIQVQKNILLAMASLKTENLKSKKVRYQLLTYFNSVENLAKKEKALQKCLYSLYLVASDEFHKKGDEAVAALFLIKSNYAEEYKMEDREMSDFDYIKYLDRHAKIKDIDYLIGLKEKQNTTFFEKFISLKTLAPNVNIYKNLKGTMAFRDDDLDLAYTAFSTIPNGFWNNEEKEDCESSLKQDPFIPKDLTRSEDRKYDYYFNKADFIAKLIQLKKQNTAASNLQLGHAYFNVSSIGNSWAMVCYYKSGDNKNEKYQNDNYCNLKMAKMYYEKALKLAKNDEEKALANLMIFECNYYRYEFSGFNSYALDYFPYKYSGFYIDPVYYIFYPFYNYDFGIGKFKGVRELTNFYTVYRSTETFKKYNCPTIENFIN
;
A
#
# COMPACT_ATOMS: atom_id res chain seq x y z
N MET A 1 -20.27 -18.03 69.88
CA MET A 1 -19.06 -17.58 69.16
C MET A 1 -19.22 -17.95 67.68
N ASN A 2 -19.58 -16.96 66.86
CA ASN A 2 -19.72 -17.09 65.41
C ASN A 2 -18.33 -17.16 64.77
N ALA A 3 -17.98 -18.31 64.20
CA ALA A 3 -16.77 -18.46 63.40
C ALA A 3 -17.01 -17.95 61.98
N MET A 4 -16.85 -16.64 61.76
CA MET A 4 -16.56 -16.09 60.43
C MET A 4 -15.16 -16.57 60.01
N ARG A 5 -15.08 -17.61 59.17
CA ARG A 5 -13.81 -18.11 58.61
C ARG A 5 -13.89 -18.55 57.13
N LEU A 6 -14.78 -17.91 56.36
CA LEU A 6 -15.04 -18.25 54.93
C LEU A 6 -14.34 -17.34 53.87
N PRO A 7 -14.00 -16.06 54.11
CA PRO A 7 -13.41 -15.21 53.07
C PRO A 7 -11.99 -15.60 52.63
N GLU A 8 -11.14 -16.01 53.57
CA GLU A 8 -9.70 -16.26 53.33
C GLU A 8 -9.46 -17.43 52.36
N ASN A 9 -10.26 -18.51 52.46
CA ASN A 9 -10.10 -19.70 51.63
C ASN A 9 -10.50 -19.45 50.17
N ARG A 10 -11.54 -18.64 49.92
CA ARG A 10 -11.95 -18.29 48.55
C ARG A 10 -10.91 -17.42 47.85
N ASN A 11 -10.33 -16.44 48.55
CA ASN A 11 -9.32 -15.58 47.96
C ASN A 11 -7.99 -16.32 47.70
N ALA A 12 -7.54 -17.17 48.63
CA ALA A 12 -6.38 -18.03 48.42
C ALA A 12 -6.54 -18.97 47.22
N LYS A 13 -7.74 -19.56 47.06
CA LYS A 13 -8.09 -20.39 45.90
C LYS A 13 -8.08 -19.57 44.61
N SER A 14 -8.66 -18.37 44.60
CA SER A 14 -8.62 -17.45 43.45
C SER A 14 -7.19 -17.11 43.03
N ILE A 15 -6.30 -16.84 43.99
CA ILE A 15 -4.87 -16.58 43.73
C ILE A 15 -4.19 -17.81 43.11
N ALA A 16 -4.38 -19.00 43.68
CA ALA A 16 -3.80 -20.23 43.15
C ALA A 16 -4.27 -20.53 41.71
N LEU A 17 -5.57 -20.37 41.43
CA LEU A 17 -6.11 -20.52 40.08
C LEU A 17 -5.52 -19.48 39.10
N ALA A 18 -5.35 -18.24 39.55
CA ALA A 18 -4.79 -17.18 38.72
C ALA A 18 -3.34 -17.49 38.34
N THR A 19 -2.50 -17.81 39.33
CA THR A 19 -1.07 -18.11 39.13
C THR A 19 -0.86 -19.29 38.19
N GLN A 20 -1.64 -20.36 38.33
CA GLN A 20 -1.59 -21.52 37.41
C GLN A 20 -1.89 -21.15 35.96
N ASN A 21 -2.58 -20.04 35.72
CA ASN A 21 -3.00 -19.64 34.40
C ASN A 21 -2.17 -18.50 33.80
N PHE A 22 -1.18 -17.93 34.49
CA PHE A 22 -0.36 -16.81 33.98
C PHE A 22 0.42 -17.10 32.69
N HIS A 23 0.69 -18.36 32.38
CA HIS A 23 1.36 -18.77 31.15
C HIS A 23 0.46 -19.54 30.18
N ASN A 24 -0.85 -19.64 30.45
CA ASN A 24 -1.77 -20.37 29.57
C ASN A 24 -2.06 -19.59 28.28
N PRO A 25 -1.62 -20.07 27.10
CA PRO A 25 -1.86 -19.39 25.84
C PRO A 25 -3.31 -19.55 25.34
N LYS A 26 -4.04 -20.55 25.84
CA LYS A 26 -5.42 -20.85 25.42
C LYS A 26 -6.41 -19.81 25.96
N PRO A 27 -7.62 -19.71 25.38
CA PRO A 27 -8.72 -18.93 25.96
C PRO A 27 -8.93 -19.24 27.45
N CYS A 28 -9.00 -18.20 28.29
CA CYS A 28 -9.02 -18.31 29.76
C CYS A 28 -10.37 -17.91 30.39
N LEU A 29 -11.42 -17.70 29.60
CA LEU A 29 -12.73 -17.24 30.08
C LEU A 29 -13.27 -18.05 31.26
N ASP A 30 -13.17 -19.38 31.24
CA ASP A 30 -13.71 -20.23 32.31
C ASP A 30 -13.00 -20.04 33.65
N VAL A 31 -11.69 -19.80 33.61
CA VAL A 31 -10.89 -19.52 34.80
C VAL A 31 -11.23 -18.13 35.33
N ILE A 32 -11.32 -17.14 34.45
CA ILE A 32 -11.74 -15.78 34.81
C ILE A 32 -13.14 -15.79 35.44
N LYS A 33 -14.10 -16.55 34.87
CA LYS A 33 -15.45 -16.73 35.43
C LYS A 33 -15.41 -17.31 36.85
N LYS A 34 -14.56 -18.30 37.11
CA LYS A 34 -14.41 -18.91 38.45
C LYS A 34 -13.85 -17.92 39.46
N ILE A 35 -12.80 -17.18 39.08
CA ILE A 35 -12.16 -16.19 39.95
C ILE A 35 -13.10 -15.01 40.20
N GLY A 36 -13.73 -14.45 39.16
CA GLY A 36 -14.62 -13.30 39.27
C GLY A 36 -15.83 -13.56 40.16
N LYS A 37 -16.44 -14.75 40.09
CA LYS A 37 -17.53 -15.14 41.01
C LYS A 37 -17.07 -15.32 42.47
N ALA A 38 -15.82 -15.71 42.69
CA ALA A 38 -15.29 -15.99 44.02
C ALA A 38 -14.70 -14.73 44.69
N SER A 39 -14.09 -13.85 43.90
CA SER A 39 -13.32 -12.70 44.36
C SER A 39 -13.26 -11.63 43.25
N PRO A 40 -14.35 -10.89 42.98
CA PRO A 40 -14.45 -9.96 41.85
C PRO A 40 -13.46 -8.78 41.93
N ASN A 41 -12.96 -8.47 43.14
CA ASN A 41 -12.00 -7.39 43.39
C ASN A 41 -10.56 -7.92 43.63
N ASN A 42 -10.25 -9.14 43.18
CA ASN A 42 -8.90 -9.68 43.25
C ASN A 42 -8.00 -9.02 42.20
N ILE A 43 -6.86 -8.48 42.61
CA ILE A 43 -5.93 -7.76 41.71
C ILE A 43 -5.42 -8.61 40.54
N LEU A 44 -5.27 -9.94 40.73
CA LEU A 44 -4.82 -10.84 39.68
C LEU A 44 -5.90 -11.09 38.62
N LEU A 45 -7.17 -10.82 38.95
CA LEU A 45 -8.27 -10.89 37.99
C LEU A 45 -8.14 -9.82 36.91
N ALA A 46 -7.77 -8.58 37.30
CA ALA A 46 -7.52 -7.50 36.34
C ALA A 46 -6.41 -7.87 35.35
N PHE A 47 -5.32 -8.47 35.84
CA PHE A 47 -4.24 -8.97 34.98
C PHE A 47 -4.71 -10.03 33.97
N LEU A 48 -5.47 -11.03 34.43
CA LEU A 48 -6.00 -12.07 33.55
C LEU A 48 -6.98 -11.52 32.52
N ILE A 49 -7.82 -10.54 32.91
CA ILE A 49 -8.73 -9.85 31.99
C ILE A 49 -7.94 -9.10 30.93
N GLY A 50 -6.96 -8.28 31.33
CA GLY A 50 -6.13 -7.53 30.39
C GLY A 50 -5.41 -8.44 29.40
N ARG A 51 -4.84 -9.54 29.87
CA ARG A 51 -4.21 -10.53 28.99
C ARG A 51 -5.20 -11.17 28.00
N GLU A 52 -6.41 -11.46 28.45
CA GLU A 52 -7.44 -12.03 27.59
C GLU A 52 -7.90 -11.03 26.52
N ILE A 53 -7.99 -9.74 26.86
CA ILE A 53 -8.22 -8.67 25.89
C ILE A 53 -7.09 -8.61 24.86
N ASN A 54 -5.82 -8.64 25.28
CA ASN A 54 -4.68 -8.61 24.36
C ASN A 54 -4.69 -9.78 23.35
N LYS A 55 -5.18 -10.96 23.75
CA LYS A 55 -5.37 -12.08 22.80
C LYS A 55 -6.45 -11.74 21.76
N ILE A 56 -7.58 -11.21 22.20
CA ILE A 56 -8.67 -10.82 21.30
C ILE A 56 -8.20 -9.69 20.36
N GLU A 57 -7.38 -8.75 20.84
CA GLU A 57 -6.73 -7.74 20.00
C GLU A 57 -5.82 -8.40 18.96
N ASP A 58 -4.97 -9.35 19.34
CA ASP A 58 -4.10 -10.07 18.39
C ASP A 58 -4.90 -10.82 17.31
N TRP A 59 -6.00 -11.48 17.70
CA TRP A 59 -6.84 -12.23 16.77
C TRP A 59 -7.64 -11.33 15.82
N THR A 60 -8.02 -10.11 16.26
CA THR A 60 -8.92 -9.23 15.50
C THR A 60 -8.21 -8.00 14.92
N PHE A 61 -7.53 -7.22 15.75
CA PHE A 61 -6.92 -5.94 15.39
C PHE A 61 -5.65 -6.10 14.56
N SER A 62 -4.81 -7.11 14.82
CA SER A 62 -3.59 -7.34 14.02
C SER A 62 -3.94 -7.49 12.54
N ILE A 63 -4.86 -8.39 12.21
CA ILE A 63 -5.33 -8.61 10.84
C ILE A 63 -5.94 -7.32 10.27
N LYS A 64 -6.83 -6.70 11.04
CA LYS A 64 -7.61 -5.54 10.58
C LYS A 64 -6.74 -4.33 10.24
N TYR A 65 -5.80 -3.98 11.11
CA TYR A 65 -5.07 -2.71 11.00
C TYR A 65 -3.69 -2.85 10.37
N THR A 66 -3.07 -4.02 10.44
CA THR A 66 -1.71 -4.23 9.90
C THR A 66 -1.66 -5.13 8.68
N GLY A 67 -2.71 -5.93 8.45
CA GLY A 67 -2.70 -6.99 7.43
C GLY A 67 -1.83 -8.19 7.79
N PHE A 68 -1.11 -8.16 8.93
CA PHE A 68 -0.34 -9.30 9.42
C PHE A 68 -1.22 -10.36 10.08
N THR A 69 -0.68 -11.57 10.15
CA THR A 69 -1.33 -12.67 10.86
C THR A 69 -1.28 -12.46 12.36
N PRO A 70 -2.23 -13.03 13.13
CA PRO A 70 -2.09 -13.13 14.57
C PRO A 70 -0.81 -13.87 14.96
N SER A 71 -0.33 -13.63 16.18
CA SER A 71 0.90 -14.21 16.72
C SER A 71 0.86 -15.74 16.81
N VAL A 72 -0.34 -16.30 16.97
CA VAL A 72 -0.58 -17.74 16.89
C VAL A 72 -1.26 -18.04 15.56
N LEU A 73 -0.50 -18.63 14.64
CA LEU A 73 -0.98 -18.94 13.29
C LEU A 73 -2.16 -19.92 13.31
N CYS A 74 -3.08 -19.75 12.37
CA CYS A 74 -4.08 -20.78 12.12
C CYS A 74 -3.40 -21.99 11.45
N HIS A 75 -3.57 -23.17 12.03
CA HIS A 75 -3.33 -24.41 11.31
C HIS A 75 -4.56 -24.67 10.42
N GLY A 76 -4.54 -24.16 9.20
CA GLY A 76 -5.43 -24.63 8.14
C GLY A 76 -4.91 -25.94 7.56
N ASN A 77 -5.78 -26.76 6.98
CA ASN A 77 -5.34 -27.77 6.04
C ASN A 77 -4.64 -27.07 4.86
N TRP A 78 -3.59 -27.67 4.30
CA TRP A 78 -2.82 -27.12 3.18
C TRP A 78 -3.68 -26.76 1.94
N ASP A 79 -4.90 -27.27 1.88
CA ASP A 79 -5.86 -27.10 0.78
C ASP A 79 -6.87 -25.94 0.97
N ASP A 80 -6.99 -25.34 2.15
CA ASP A 80 -7.89 -24.19 2.36
C ASP A 80 -7.16 -22.87 2.02
N SER A 81 -7.80 -22.01 1.23
CA SER A 81 -7.26 -20.67 0.96
C SER A 81 -7.13 -19.89 2.29
N PHE A 82 -5.95 -19.34 2.55
CA PHE A 82 -5.63 -18.55 3.74
C PHE A 82 -6.69 -17.50 4.10
N GLU A 83 -7.28 -16.83 3.10
CA GLU A 83 -8.36 -15.86 3.29
C GLU A 83 -9.65 -16.43 3.90
N LYS A 84 -9.99 -17.69 3.56
CA LYS A 84 -11.18 -18.36 4.08
C LYS A 84 -11.01 -18.67 5.57
N CYS A 85 -9.84 -19.18 5.96
CA CYS A 85 -9.50 -19.44 7.36
C CYS A 85 -9.58 -18.17 8.21
N ILE A 86 -9.05 -17.04 7.71
CA ILE A 86 -9.16 -15.75 8.40
C ILE A 86 -10.63 -15.34 8.60
N LYS A 87 -11.46 -15.44 7.57
CA LYS A 87 -12.87 -15.03 7.63
C LYS A 87 -13.68 -15.89 8.61
N GLU A 88 -13.42 -17.19 8.66
CA GLU A 88 -14.10 -18.11 9.58
C GLU A 88 -13.66 -17.88 11.03
N ASN A 89 -12.36 -17.73 11.28
CA ASN A 89 -11.83 -17.44 12.61
C ASN A 89 -12.36 -16.12 13.16
N TYR A 90 -12.41 -15.07 12.34
CA TYR A 90 -12.92 -13.77 12.76
C TYR A 90 -14.34 -13.85 13.36
N LYS A 91 -15.22 -14.69 12.80
CA LYS A 91 -16.57 -14.89 13.36
C LYS A 91 -16.52 -15.55 14.74
N ASN A 92 -15.66 -16.54 14.92
CA ASN A 92 -15.47 -17.21 16.21
C ASN A 92 -14.86 -16.26 17.24
N ASP A 93 -13.89 -15.44 16.85
CA ASP A 93 -13.20 -14.48 17.71
C ASP A 93 -14.15 -13.38 18.18
N ILE A 94 -15.00 -12.85 17.29
CA ILE A 94 -16.05 -11.88 17.65
C ILE A 94 -17.11 -12.52 18.56
N SER A 95 -17.48 -13.78 18.33
CA SER A 95 -18.39 -14.51 19.24
C SER A 95 -17.78 -14.68 20.64
N TYR A 96 -16.50 -15.04 20.70
CA TYR A 96 -15.77 -15.16 21.97
C TYR A 96 -15.68 -13.83 22.71
N LEU A 97 -15.33 -12.76 22.00
CA LEU A 97 -15.31 -11.38 22.50
C LEU A 97 -16.65 -11.03 23.15
N ARG A 98 -17.79 -11.29 22.48
CA ARG A 98 -19.12 -10.98 23.00
C ARG A 98 -19.47 -11.78 24.25
N ASN A 99 -19.12 -13.06 24.31
CA ASN A 99 -19.31 -13.89 25.52
C ASN A 99 -18.47 -13.36 26.69
N PHE A 100 -17.21 -13.02 26.44
CA PHE A 100 -16.33 -12.46 27.46
C PHE A 100 -16.84 -11.10 27.97
N ARG A 101 -17.22 -10.20 27.06
CA ARG A 101 -17.83 -8.90 27.38
C ARG A 101 -19.10 -9.06 28.22
N GLY A 102 -20.00 -9.98 27.85
CA GLY A 102 -21.22 -10.27 28.60
C GLY A 102 -20.95 -10.70 30.05
N PHE A 103 -19.90 -11.51 30.27
CA PHE A 103 -19.47 -11.85 31.62
C PHE A 103 -18.96 -10.63 32.41
N LEU A 104 -18.11 -9.79 31.79
CA LEU A 104 -17.59 -8.59 32.46
C LEU A 104 -18.69 -7.59 32.83
N ILE A 105 -19.71 -7.44 31.97
CA ILE A 105 -20.88 -6.58 32.25
C ILE A 105 -21.60 -7.03 33.53
N ASN A 106 -21.82 -8.33 33.70
CA ASN A 106 -22.43 -8.87 34.92
C ASN A 106 -21.52 -8.64 36.13
N MET A 107 -20.23 -8.91 35.98
CA MET A 107 -19.24 -8.77 37.05
C MET A 107 -19.05 -7.30 37.49
N HIS A 108 -19.20 -6.33 36.59
CA HIS A 108 -19.04 -4.90 36.89
C HIS A 108 -19.92 -4.44 38.07
N GLN A 109 -21.12 -5.01 38.21
CA GLN A 109 -22.04 -4.71 39.31
C GLN A 109 -21.50 -5.14 40.68
N GLU A 110 -20.60 -6.12 40.72
CA GLU A 110 -20.01 -6.70 41.93
C GLU A 110 -18.62 -6.10 42.27
N THR A 111 -18.09 -5.24 41.38
CA THR A 111 -16.79 -4.58 41.55
C THR A 111 -16.90 -3.18 42.16
N PHE A 112 -15.86 -2.75 42.86
CA PHE A 112 -15.76 -1.41 43.46
C PHE A 112 -14.34 -0.82 43.32
N GLY A 113 -14.22 0.49 43.57
CA GLY A 113 -12.94 1.20 43.49
C GLY A 113 -12.27 1.06 42.11
N GLU A 114 -10.94 0.96 42.11
CA GLU A 114 -10.15 0.88 40.88
C GLU A 114 -10.51 -0.32 40.00
N GLN A 115 -10.90 -1.46 40.60
CA GLN A 115 -11.30 -2.63 39.85
C GLN A 115 -12.55 -2.34 39.00
N ARG A 116 -13.48 -1.55 39.53
CA ARG A 116 -14.71 -1.17 38.80
C ARG A 116 -14.37 -0.30 37.60
N ASP A 117 -13.52 0.69 37.79
CA ASP A 117 -13.06 1.58 36.72
C ASP A 117 -12.31 0.79 35.63
N PHE A 118 -11.44 -0.16 36.03
CA PHE A 118 -10.74 -1.05 35.09
C PHE A 118 -11.72 -1.93 34.29
N VAL A 119 -12.71 -2.53 34.96
CA VAL A 119 -13.71 -3.38 34.29
C VAL A 119 -14.60 -2.56 33.34
N ALA A 120 -14.96 -1.32 33.71
CA ALA A 120 -15.66 -0.41 32.82
C ALA A 120 -14.83 -0.08 31.56
N ALA A 121 -13.54 0.21 31.72
CA ALA A 121 -12.61 0.42 30.60
C ALA A 121 -12.48 -0.82 29.71
N ALA A 122 -12.36 -2.01 30.30
CA ALA A 122 -12.33 -3.28 29.58
C ALA A 122 -13.59 -3.52 28.74
N ILE A 123 -14.78 -3.28 29.32
CA ILE A 123 -16.05 -3.43 28.61
C ILE A 123 -16.15 -2.44 27.45
N ALA A 124 -15.82 -1.17 27.69
CA ALA A 124 -15.82 -0.14 26.66
C ALA A 124 -14.90 -0.52 25.48
N HIS A 125 -13.71 -1.03 25.78
CA HIS A 125 -12.76 -1.47 24.76
C HIS A 125 -13.33 -2.60 23.90
N LEU A 126 -13.91 -3.62 24.53
CA LEU A 126 -14.53 -4.75 23.82
C LEU A 126 -15.73 -4.30 22.96
N TYR A 127 -16.49 -3.27 23.37
CA TYR A 127 -17.51 -2.68 22.51
C TYR A 127 -16.89 -1.96 21.29
N LEU A 128 -15.81 -1.21 21.46
CA LEU A 128 -15.13 -0.53 20.35
C LEU A 128 -14.51 -1.52 19.35
N MET A 129 -14.00 -2.65 19.84
CA MET A 129 -13.49 -3.74 19.00
C MET A 129 -14.58 -4.35 18.11
N ASP A 130 -15.82 -4.43 18.64
CA ASP A 130 -17.02 -4.92 17.94
C ASP A 130 -17.77 -3.82 17.16
N ASN A 131 -17.15 -2.64 17.01
CA ASN A 131 -17.72 -1.45 16.36
C ASN A 131 -19.04 -0.93 16.99
N GLU A 132 -19.30 -1.21 18.26
CA GLU A 132 -20.47 -0.73 19.01
C GLU A 132 -20.12 0.52 19.85
N ALA A 133 -19.63 1.56 19.19
CA ALA A 133 -19.04 2.73 19.85
C ALA A 133 -20.01 3.53 20.75
N ASP A 134 -21.31 3.58 20.42
CA ASP A 134 -22.30 4.24 21.27
C ASP A 134 -22.52 3.50 22.60
N LEU A 135 -22.43 2.16 22.59
CA LEU A 135 -22.47 1.38 23.82
C LEU A 135 -21.17 1.50 24.61
N ALA A 136 -20.03 1.59 23.92
CA ALA A 136 -18.75 1.85 24.57
C ALA A 136 -18.77 3.15 25.39
N LYS A 137 -19.29 4.25 24.84
CA LYS A 137 -19.41 5.55 25.52
C LYS A 137 -20.11 5.44 26.88
N LYS A 138 -21.18 4.64 26.98
CA LYS A 138 -21.89 4.41 28.25
C LYS A 138 -20.97 3.88 29.36
N TYR A 139 -20.02 3.02 29.02
CA TYR A 139 -19.07 2.46 30.00
C TYR A 139 -17.86 3.37 30.22
N ILE A 140 -17.44 4.13 29.20
CA ILE A 140 -16.42 5.17 29.36
C ILE A 140 -16.87 6.21 30.39
N ASP A 141 -18.13 6.62 30.34
CA ASP A 141 -18.72 7.60 31.27
C ASP A 141 -18.81 7.06 32.72
N MET A 142 -18.73 5.74 32.91
CA MET A 142 -18.71 5.12 34.24
C MET A 142 -17.32 5.11 34.89
N ILE A 143 -16.26 5.42 34.14
CA ILE A 143 -14.89 5.47 34.66
C ILE A 143 -14.71 6.77 35.46
N SER A 144 -14.45 6.63 36.75
CA SER A 144 -14.22 7.73 37.69
C SER A 144 -13.10 8.66 37.23
N ASP A 145 -13.31 9.98 37.29
CA ASP A 145 -12.25 10.98 37.03
C ASP A 145 -11.13 10.96 38.08
N LYS A 146 -11.32 10.24 39.19
CA LYS A 146 -10.32 10.04 40.26
C LYS A 146 -9.59 8.70 40.15
N SER A 147 -9.82 7.91 39.09
CA SER A 147 -9.08 6.65 38.90
C SER A 147 -7.58 6.93 38.75
N ASN A 148 -6.74 5.91 38.92
CA ASN A 148 -5.31 6.06 38.70
C ASN A 148 -4.95 6.48 37.26
N GLU A 149 -3.72 6.97 37.09
CA GLU A 149 -3.20 7.56 35.84
C GLU A 149 -3.29 6.59 34.66
N SER A 150 -3.03 5.30 34.87
CA SER A 150 -3.11 4.27 33.82
C SER A 150 -4.54 4.10 33.29
N ILE A 151 -5.53 4.03 34.18
CA ILE A 151 -6.95 3.94 33.80
C ILE A 151 -7.41 5.24 33.12
N GLN A 152 -6.96 6.41 33.57
CA GLN A 152 -7.27 7.68 32.92
C GLN A 152 -6.70 7.77 31.50
N VAL A 153 -5.49 7.26 31.27
CA VAL A 153 -4.94 7.17 29.92
C VAL A 153 -5.72 6.18 29.06
N GLN A 154 -6.12 5.03 29.60
CA GLN A 154 -7.00 4.12 28.88
C GLN A 154 -8.35 4.79 28.55
N LYS A 155 -8.95 5.55 29.47
CA LYS A 155 -10.16 6.36 29.22
C LYS A 155 -9.96 7.31 28.03
N ASN A 156 -8.83 8.00 27.94
CA ASN A 156 -8.51 8.88 26.81
C ASN A 156 -8.30 8.14 25.49
N ILE A 157 -7.69 6.95 25.50
CA ILE A 157 -7.59 6.07 24.32
C ILE A 157 -9.01 5.69 23.85
N LEU A 158 -9.87 5.25 24.77
CA LEU A 158 -11.25 4.84 24.47
C LEU A 158 -12.08 6.02 23.93
N LEU A 159 -11.95 7.21 24.51
CA LEU A 159 -12.60 8.43 24.03
C LEU A 159 -12.12 8.79 22.61
N ALA A 160 -10.81 8.73 22.35
CA ALA A 160 -10.28 8.96 21.02
C ALA A 160 -10.85 7.96 19.99
N MET A 161 -10.82 6.65 20.31
CA MET A 161 -11.38 5.62 19.45
C MET A 161 -12.89 5.81 19.19
N ALA A 162 -13.66 6.16 20.22
CA ALA A 162 -15.09 6.42 20.09
C ALA A 162 -15.38 7.64 19.21
N SER A 163 -14.66 8.75 19.41
CA SER A 163 -14.77 9.95 18.58
C SER A 163 -14.37 9.69 17.13
N LEU A 164 -13.26 8.98 16.88
CA LEU A 164 -12.80 8.61 15.55
C LEU A 164 -13.89 7.86 14.75
N LYS A 165 -14.57 6.91 15.40
CA LYS A 165 -15.62 6.08 14.78
C LYS A 165 -16.92 6.86 14.55
N THR A 166 -17.39 7.57 15.57
CA THR A 166 -18.79 8.09 15.59
C THR A 166 -18.94 9.54 15.16
N GLU A 167 -17.89 10.36 15.27
CA GLU A 167 -18.03 11.80 15.11
C GLU A 167 -17.60 12.30 13.72
N ASN A 168 -17.96 13.55 13.44
CA ASN A 168 -17.54 14.26 12.23
C ASN A 168 -16.11 14.78 12.39
N LEU A 169 -15.14 14.07 11.80
CA LEU A 169 -13.72 14.39 11.91
C LEU A 169 -13.31 15.69 11.19
N LYS A 170 -14.20 16.34 10.44
CA LYS A 170 -13.96 17.69 9.88
C LYS A 170 -14.31 18.81 10.86
N SER A 171 -15.03 18.51 11.95
CA SER A 171 -15.40 19.49 12.95
C SER A 171 -14.18 19.99 13.73
N LYS A 172 -14.03 21.31 13.82
CA LYS A 172 -12.96 21.95 14.63
C LYS A 172 -13.03 21.51 16.10
N LYS A 173 -14.24 21.38 16.64
CA LYS A 173 -14.47 20.93 18.02
C LYS A 173 -13.96 19.50 18.23
N VAL A 174 -14.33 18.59 17.34
CA VAL A 174 -13.91 17.17 17.40
C VAL A 174 -12.40 17.05 17.26
N ARG A 175 -11.79 17.77 16.30
CA ARG A 175 -10.33 17.78 16.13
C ARG A 175 -9.59 18.30 17.37
N TYR A 176 -10.14 19.31 18.04
CA TYR A 176 -9.58 19.80 19.31
C TYR A 176 -9.70 18.76 20.43
N GLN A 177 -10.84 18.08 20.55
CA GLN A 177 -11.02 16.99 21.53
C GLN A 177 -10.05 15.83 21.27
N LEU A 178 -9.93 15.39 20.01
CA LEU A 178 -8.96 14.36 19.62
C LEU A 178 -7.55 14.77 19.99
N LEU A 179 -7.15 16.01 19.73
CA LEU A 179 -5.84 16.53 20.13
C LEU A 179 -5.63 16.43 21.64
N THR A 180 -6.62 16.77 22.46
CA THR A 180 -6.55 16.61 23.92
C THR A 180 -6.32 15.15 24.31
N TYR A 181 -7.07 14.22 23.71
CA TYR A 181 -6.92 12.79 24.00
C TYR A 181 -5.54 12.27 23.58
N PHE A 182 -5.09 12.57 22.36
CA PHE A 182 -3.76 12.16 21.89
C PHE A 182 -2.64 12.74 22.75
N ASN A 183 -2.69 14.03 23.10
CA ASN A 183 -1.68 14.66 23.95
C ASN A 183 -1.63 14.03 25.34
N SER A 184 -2.76 13.61 25.90
CA SER A 184 -2.76 12.89 27.18
C SER A 184 -2.00 11.57 27.09
N VAL A 185 -2.15 10.83 25.98
CA VAL A 185 -1.45 9.56 25.76
C VAL A 185 0.04 9.81 25.47
N GLU A 186 0.37 10.76 24.59
CA GLU A 186 1.77 11.12 24.27
C GLU A 186 2.56 11.55 25.50
N ASN A 187 1.96 12.36 26.38
CA ASN A 187 2.63 12.86 27.58
C ASN A 187 2.99 11.73 28.56
N LEU A 188 2.16 10.69 28.66
CA LEU A 188 2.49 9.53 29.48
C LEU A 188 3.50 8.60 28.78
N ALA A 189 3.34 8.37 27.48
CA ALA A 189 4.27 7.54 26.70
C ALA A 189 5.71 8.09 26.67
N LYS A 190 5.89 9.40 26.86
CA LYS A 190 7.21 10.03 27.06
C LYS A 190 7.86 9.63 28.40
N LYS A 191 7.07 9.38 29.44
CA LYS A 191 7.55 8.97 30.77
C LYS A 191 7.70 7.46 30.86
N GLU A 192 6.80 6.71 30.22
CA GLU A 192 6.74 5.26 30.29
C GLU A 192 6.83 4.65 28.88
N LYS A 193 8.05 4.22 28.51
CA LYS A 193 8.33 3.67 27.18
C LYS A 193 7.43 2.48 26.80
N ALA A 194 6.95 1.70 27.78
CA ALA A 194 6.05 0.58 27.54
C ALA A 194 4.74 1.00 26.85
N LEU A 195 4.28 2.23 27.08
CA LEU A 195 3.04 2.78 26.52
C LEU A 195 3.18 3.36 25.11
N GLN A 196 4.40 3.45 24.57
CA GLN A 196 4.60 3.79 23.15
C GLN A 196 3.84 2.82 22.24
N LYS A 197 3.67 1.57 22.69
CA LYS A 197 2.92 0.59 21.91
C LYS A 197 1.45 0.94 21.73
N CYS A 198 0.83 1.44 22.79
CA CYS A 198 -0.55 1.92 22.76
C CYS A 198 -0.68 3.14 21.84
N LEU A 199 0.34 4.00 21.81
CA LEU A 199 0.34 5.21 20.99
C LEU A 199 0.42 4.88 19.48
N TYR A 200 1.33 4.01 19.04
CA TYR A 200 1.36 3.63 17.61
C TYR A 200 0.05 2.96 17.18
N SER A 201 -0.52 2.11 18.06
CA SER A 201 -1.76 1.39 17.77
C SER A 201 -2.92 2.37 17.61
N LEU A 202 -2.99 3.38 18.47
CA LEU A 202 -4.03 4.42 18.39
C LEU A 202 -3.87 5.27 17.13
N TYR A 203 -2.65 5.60 16.71
CA TYR A 203 -2.42 6.30 15.43
C TYR A 203 -2.79 5.47 14.22
N LEU A 204 -2.55 4.16 14.26
CA LEU A 204 -2.98 3.25 13.20
C LEU A 204 -4.51 3.17 13.11
N VAL A 205 -5.20 3.10 14.25
CA VAL A 205 -6.67 3.20 14.29
C VAL A 205 -7.15 4.54 13.73
N ALA A 206 -6.48 5.65 14.09
CA ALA A 206 -6.84 6.97 13.55
C ALA A 206 -6.68 7.02 12.02
N SER A 207 -5.57 6.50 11.50
CA SER A 207 -5.32 6.40 10.05
C SER A 207 -6.47 5.67 9.34
N ASP A 208 -6.82 4.47 9.81
CA ASP A 208 -7.91 3.66 9.24
C ASP A 208 -9.27 4.37 9.28
N GLU A 209 -9.59 5.06 10.38
CA GLU A 209 -10.87 5.80 10.49
C GLU A 209 -10.93 7.08 9.63
N PHE A 210 -9.80 7.77 9.39
CA PHE A 210 -9.73 8.87 8.42
C PHE A 210 -9.82 8.35 6.97
N HIS A 211 -9.17 7.22 6.67
CA HIS A 211 -9.26 6.54 5.38
C HIS A 211 -10.71 6.17 5.03
N LYS A 212 -11.43 5.51 5.94
CA LYS A 212 -12.86 5.18 5.77
C LYS A 212 -13.75 6.38 5.50
N LYS A 213 -13.36 7.57 5.96
CA LYS A 213 -14.08 8.85 5.74
C LYS A 213 -13.56 9.61 4.50
N GLY A 214 -12.63 9.04 3.75
CA GLY A 214 -12.09 9.57 2.50
C GLY A 214 -11.18 10.80 2.68
N ASP A 215 -10.53 10.92 3.84
CA ASP A 215 -9.54 11.97 4.15
C ASP A 215 -8.13 11.35 4.14
N GLU A 216 -7.67 10.99 2.94
CA GLU A 216 -6.44 10.23 2.70
C GLU A 216 -5.19 11.00 3.13
N ALA A 217 -5.22 12.34 3.05
CA ALA A 217 -4.12 13.17 3.50
C ALA A 217 -3.90 13.06 5.01
N VAL A 218 -4.97 13.16 5.82
CA VAL A 218 -4.84 13.03 7.27
C VAL A 218 -4.57 11.58 7.67
N ALA A 219 -5.16 10.61 6.96
CA ALA A 219 -4.85 9.19 7.17
C ALA A 219 -3.35 8.89 6.99
N ALA A 220 -2.75 9.38 5.90
CA ALA A 220 -1.32 9.23 5.64
C ALA A 220 -0.45 9.80 6.77
N LEU A 221 -0.77 11.00 7.27
CA LEU A 221 -0.02 11.64 8.35
C LEU A 221 -0.09 10.83 9.66
N PHE A 222 -1.25 10.25 9.99
CA PHE A 222 -1.36 9.36 11.15
C PHE A 222 -0.62 8.04 10.96
N LEU A 223 -0.62 7.46 9.76
CA LEU A 223 0.15 6.25 9.45
C LEU A 223 1.67 6.49 9.59
N ILE A 224 2.16 7.64 9.12
CA ILE A 224 3.56 8.01 9.30
C ILE A 224 3.86 8.19 10.80
N LYS A 225 2.94 8.80 11.55
CA LYS A 225 3.07 8.96 13.00
C LYS A 225 3.09 7.64 13.77
N SER A 226 2.35 6.61 13.32
CA SER A 226 2.42 5.28 13.94
C SER A 226 3.79 4.64 13.73
N ASN A 227 4.39 4.79 12.55
CA ASN A 227 5.72 4.24 12.27
C ASN A 227 6.81 4.97 13.08
N TYR A 228 6.75 6.30 13.19
CA TYR A 228 7.68 7.07 14.03
C TYR A 228 7.57 6.72 15.53
N ALA A 229 6.38 6.41 16.01
CA ALA A 229 6.20 5.97 17.40
C ALA A 229 6.83 4.60 17.66
N GLU A 230 6.98 3.76 16.64
CA GLU A 230 7.74 2.50 16.67
C GLU A 230 9.26 2.74 16.66
N GLU A 231 9.73 3.74 15.92
CA GLU A 231 11.14 4.10 15.72
C GLU A 231 11.87 4.63 16.96
N TYR A 232 11.19 4.91 18.08
CA TYR A 232 11.86 5.15 19.38
C TYR A 232 12.71 3.95 19.88
N LYS A 233 12.73 2.84 19.13
CA LYS A 233 13.62 1.68 19.33
C LYS A 233 14.78 1.58 18.33
N MET A 234 14.81 2.39 17.28
CA MET A 234 15.84 2.36 16.23
C MET A 234 16.28 3.80 15.94
N GLU A 235 17.22 4.30 16.73
CA GLU A 235 17.59 5.73 16.79
C GLU A 235 18.20 6.33 15.51
N ASP A 236 18.38 5.58 14.41
CA ASP A 236 19.18 6.04 13.26
C ASP A 236 18.54 5.85 11.87
N ARG A 237 17.25 5.51 11.75
CA ARG A 237 16.64 5.39 10.42
C ARG A 237 16.10 6.73 9.92
N GLU A 238 16.80 7.36 8.98
CA GLU A 238 16.23 8.47 8.23
C GLU A 238 15.09 7.98 7.32
N MET A 239 13.96 8.67 7.39
CA MET A 239 12.80 8.36 6.56
C MET A 239 13.09 8.75 5.11
N SER A 240 12.95 7.80 4.20
CA SER A 240 13.17 8.06 2.77
C SER A 240 12.06 8.94 2.19
N ASP A 241 12.33 9.61 1.06
CA ASP A 241 11.30 10.33 0.28
C ASP A 241 10.08 9.44 0.02
N PHE A 242 10.30 8.14 -0.25
CA PHE A 242 9.25 7.18 -0.55
C PHE A 242 8.34 6.89 0.65
N ASP A 243 8.87 6.88 1.87
CA ASP A 243 8.07 6.61 3.08
C ASP A 243 6.98 7.66 3.30
N TYR A 244 7.21 8.91 2.90
CA TYR A 244 6.21 9.98 2.96
C TYR A 244 5.08 9.82 1.94
N ILE A 245 5.34 9.14 0.81
CA ILE A 245 4.40 9.08 -0.32
C ILE A 245 3.82 7.70 -0.59
N LYS A 246 4.38 6.61 -0.05
CA LYS A 246 3.97 5.23 -0.37
C LYS A 246 2.47 4.96 -0.19
N TYR A 247 1.89 5.51 0.88
CA TYR A 247 0.45 5.40 1.14
C TYR A 247 -0.35 6.29 0.19
N LEU A 248 0.11 7.53 0.02
CA LEU A 248 -0.55 8.52 -0.84
C LEU A 248 -0.58 8.07 -2.31
N ASP A 249 0.50 7.48 -2.80
CA ASP A 249 0.63 6.96 -4.17
C ASP A 249 -0.45 5.92 -4.52
N ARG A 250 -0.94 5.18 -3.51
CA ARG A 250 -1.96 4.14 -3.65
C ARG A 250 -3.38 4.62 -3.40
N HIS A 251 -3.56 5.52 -2.44
CA HIS A 251 -4.89 5.83 -1.90
C HIS A 251 -5.35 7.26 -2.16
N ALA A 252 -4.44 8.23 -2.29
CA ALA A 252 -4.77 9.64 -2.37
C ALA A 252 -5.35 10.04 -3.73
N LYS A 253 -6.08 11.16 -3.74
CA LYS A 253 -6.48 11.89 -4.95
C LYS A 253 -5.70 13.20 -5.04
N ILE A 254 -5.74 13.86 -6.21
CA ILE A 254 -5.05 15.14 -6.44
C ILE A 254 -5.37 16.18 -5.35
N LYS A 255 -6.64 16.29 -4.94
CA LYS A 255 -7.08 17.20 -3.86
C LYS A 255 -6.39 16.95 -2.51
N ASP A 256 -6.02 15.70 -2.22
CA ASP A 256 -5.40 15.32 -0.95
C ASP A 256 -3.92 15.71 -0.98
N ILE A 257 -3.27 15.58 -2.14
CA ILE A 257 -1.90 16.07 -2.36
C ILE A 257 -1.86 17.61 -2.30
N ASP A 258 -2.84 18.29 -2.89
CA ASP A 258 -2.98 19.76 -2.81
C ASP A 258 -3.15 20.23 -1.37
N TYR A 259 -3.91 19.51 -0.55
CA TYR A 259 -4.01 19.80 0.87
C TYR A 259 -2.66 19.69 1.58
N LEU A 260 -1.84 18.67 1.30
CA LEU A 260 -0.52 18.50 1.92
C LEU A 260 0.48 19.57 1.49
N ILE A 261 0.49 19.94 0.20
CA ILE A 261 1.29 21.06 -0.32
C ILE A 261 0.88 22.35 0.40
N GLY A 262 -0.42 22.65 0.41
CA GLY A 262 -0.95 23.84 1.08
C GLY A 262 -0.66 23.85 2.58
N LEU A 263 -0.74 22.69 3.25
CA LEU A 263 -0.43 22.55 4.67
C LEU A 263 1.05 22.83 4.98
N LYS A 264 1.97 22.38 4.12
CA LYS A 264 3.42 22.63 4.27
C LYS A 264 3.78 24.11 4.10
N GLU A 265 3.07 24.82 3.24
CA GLU A 265 3.30 26.24 2.93
C GLU A 265 2.51 27.20 3.86
N LYS A 266 1.58 26.65 4.65
CA LYS A 266 0.69 27.43 5.53
C LYS A 266 1.45 28.04 6.71
N GLN A 267 1.44 29.38 6.81
CA GLN A 267 2.01 30.09 7.96
C GLN A 267 1.19 29.91 9.25
N ASN A 268 -0.15 29.92 9.13
CA ASN A 268 -1.07 29.88 10.26
C ASN A 268 -1.77 28.52 10.36
N THR A 269 -1.07 27.52 10.88
CA THR A 269 -1.65 26.19 11.14
C THR A 269 -2.49 26.18 12.41
N THR A 270 -3.63 25.47 12.38
CA THR A 270 -4.38 25.13 13.59
C THR A 270 -3.57 24.21 14.51
N PHE A 271 -3.95 24.12 15.79
CA PHE A 271 -3.28 23.20 16.72
C PHE A 271 -3.31 21.74 16.26
N PHE A 272 -4.44 21.29 15.69
CA PHE A 272 -4.56 19.94 15.15
C PHE A 272 -3.63 19.73 13.95
N GLU A 273 -3.61 20.67 13.00
CA GLU A 273 -2.70 20.65 11.84
C GLU A 273 -1.22 20.61 12.27
N LYS A 274 -0.84 21.40 13.29
CA LYS A 274 0.51 21.39 13.85
C LYS A 274 0.86 20.04 14.49
N PHE A 275 -0.10 19.42 15.16
CA PHE A 275 0.07 18.12 15.80
C PHE A 275 0.26 16.98 14.79
N ILE A 276 -0.61 16.91 13.77
CA ILE A 276 -0.55 15.84 12.77
C ILE A 276 0.62 16.01 11.81
N SER A 277 1.16 17.23 11.62
CA SER A 277 2.28 17.51 10.70
C SER A 277 3.66 17.39 11.34
N LEU A 278 3.73 17.32 12.68
CA LEU A 278 4.99 17.25 13.41
C LEU A 278 5.75 15.97 13.06
N LYS A 279 6.87 16.12 12.33
CA LYS A 279 7.75 15.07 11.80
C LYS A 279 7.12 14.15 10.75
N THR A 280 5.89 14.39 10.31
CA THR A 280 5.16 13.51 9.36
C THR A 280 5.04 14.11 7.97
N LEU A 281 5.21 15.43 7.84
CA LEU A 281 5.30 16.07 6.52
C LEU A 281 6.70 15.89 5.95
N ALA A 282 6.75 15.55 4.66
CA ALA A 282 7.98 15.54 3.90
C ALA A 282 8.77 16.86 4.10
N PRO A 283 10.10 16.78 4.30
CA PRO A 283 10.92 17.96 4.53
C PRO A 283 10.89 18.89 3.30
N ASN A 284 10.92 18.30 2.11
CA ASN A 284 10.87 19.00 0.82
C ASN A 284 9.47 18.89 0.17
N VAL A 285 8.80 20.04 -0.06
CA VAL A 285 7.46 20.08 -0.68
C VAL A 285 7.45 19.50 -2.10
N ASN A 286 8.60 19.48 -2.79
CA ASN A 286 8.71 18.96 -4.14
C ASN A 286 8.47 17.45 -4.22
N ILE A 287 8.54 16.72 -3.10
CA ILE A 287 8.15 15.30 -3.01
C ILE A 287 6.65 15.15 -3.34
N TYR A 288 5.80 16.00 -2.76
CA TYR A 288 4.36 16.00 -3.05
C TYR A 288 4.04 16.51 -4.46
N LYS A 289 4.75 17.54 -4.94
CA LYS A 289 4.58 18.04 -6.31
C LYS A 289 4.96 16.97 -7.34
N ASN A 290 6.01 16.20 -7.07
CA ASN A 290 6.44 15.10 -7.93
C ASN A 290 5.40 13.97 -7.95
N LEU A 291 4.82 13.63 -6.79
CA LEU A 291 3.71 12.67 -6.72
C LEU A 291 2.49 13.18 -7.49
N LYS A 292 2.09 14.45 -7.29
CA LYS A 292 0.98 15.08 -8.03
C LYS A 292 1.16 14.98 -9.54
N GLY A 293 2.35 15.34 -10.04
CA GLY A 293 2.65 15.25 -11.47
C GLY A 293 2.64 13.81 -11.99
N THR A 294 3.13 12.86 -11.18
CA THR A 294 3.14 11.44 -11.52
C THR A 294 1.71 10.86 -11.59
N MET A 295 0.85 11.21 -10.62
CA MET A 295 -0.57 10.85 -10.64
C MET A 295 -1.29 11.43 -11.85
N ALA A 296 -1.08 12.71 -12.15
CA ALA A 296 -1.66 13.36 -13.33
C ALA A 296 -1.20 12.70 -14.64
N PHE A 297 0.08 12.36 -14.75
CA PHE A 297 0.62 11.67 -15.92
C PHE A 297 -0.02 10.28 -16.11
N ARG A 298 -0.21 9.52 -15.03
CA ARG A 298 -0.89 8.21 -15.07
C ARG A 298 -2.34 8.31 -15.58
N ASP A 299 -3.01 9.42 -15.33
CA ASP A 299 -4.36 9.69 -15.81
C ASP A 299 -4.41 10.39 -17.19
N ASP A 300 -3.27 10.49 -17.90
CA ASP A 300 -3.08 11.21 -19.19
C ASP A 300 -3.43 12.72 -19.14
N ASP A 301 -3.47 13.31 -17.93
CA ASP A 301 -3.62 14.76 -17.73
C ASP A 301 -2.25 15.45 -17.83
N LEU A 302 -1.78 15.63 -19.07
CA LEU A 302 -0.47 16.21 -19.35
C LEU A 302 -0.35 17.67 -18.92
N ASP A 303 -1.45 18.43 -18.94
CA ASP A 303 -1.42 19.85 -18.55
C ASP A 303 -1.22 20.00 -17.04
N LEU A 304 -1.93 19.19 -16.23
CA LEU A 304 -1.72 19.14 -14.79
C LEU A 304 -0.34 18.56 -14.44
N ALA A 305 0.10 17.51 -15.14
CA ALA A 305 1.42 16.93 -14.95
C ALA A 305 2.52 17.97 -15.22
N TYR A 306 2.44 18.68 -16.34
CA TYR A 306 3.37 19.76 -16.67
C TYR A 306 3.38 20.84 -15.59
N THR A 307 2.20 21.33 -15.21
CA THR A 307 2.07 22.38 -14.18
C THR A 307 2.68 21.97 -12.85
N ALA A 308 2.50 20.72 -12.43
CA ALA A 308 3.11 20.22 -11.20
C ALA A 308 4.64 20.13 -11.32
N PHE A 309 5.14 19.50 -12.39
CA PHE A 309 6.57 19.28 -12.57
C PHE A 309 7.35 20.57 -12.86
N SER A 310 6.77 21.55 -13.57
CA SER A 310 7.44 22.80 -13.92
C SER A 310 7.76 23.70 -12.72
N THR A 311 7.17 23.41 -11.55
CA THR A 311 7.45 24.14 -10.30
C THR A 311 8.56 23.50 -9.47
N ILE A 312 9.09 22.36 -9.90
CA ILE A 312 10.16 21.63 -9.22
C ILE A 312 11.51 22.05 -9.82
N PRO A 313 12.54 22.35 -8.99
CA PRO A 313 13.87 22.67 -9.50
C PRO A 313 14.50 21.52 -10.29
N ASN A 314 15.20 21.83 -11.39
CA ASN A 314 15.79 20.85 -12.31
C ASN A 314 16.65 19.77 -11.63
N GLY A 315 17.40 20.14 -10.59
CA GLY A 315 18.26 19.20 -9.84
C GLY A 315 17.52 18.16 -8.99
N PHE A 316 16.21 18.28 -8.81
CA PHE A 316 15.46 17.45 -7.86
C PHE A 316 15.47 15.95 -8.18
N TRP A 317 15.45 15.58 -9.47
CA TRP A 317 15.44 14.19 -9.92
C TRP A 317 16.84 13.59 -10.11
N ASN A 318 17.88 14.41 -9.95
CA ASN A 318 19.26 14.07 -10.29
C ASN A 318 20.15 13.92 -9.04
N ASN A 319 19.54 13.71 -7.86
CA ASN A 319 20.29 13.48 -6.62
C ASN A 319 20.77 12.02 -6.56
N GLU A 320 22.07 11.82 -6.37
CA GLU A 320 22.76 10.53 -6.27
C GLU A 320 22.25 9.68 -5.08
N GLU A 321 21.66 10.32 -4.06
CA GLU A 321 21.07 9.64 -2.89
C GLU A 321 19.76 8.87 -3.18
N LYS A 322 19.27 8.88 -4.43
CA LYS A 322 18.04 8.18 -4.87
C LYS A 322 18.38 6.94 -5.71
N GLU A 323 19.24 6.09 -5.17
CA GLU A 323 19.85 4.90 -5.82
C GLU A 323 18.83 4.03 -6.60
N ASP A 324 17.60 3.85 -6.09
CA ASP A 324 16.59 2.99 -6.71
C ASP A 324 16.05 3.50 -8.08
N CYS A 325 16.22 4.79 -8.40
CA CYS A 325 15.75 5.39 -9.65
C CYS A 325 16.90 5.76 -10.61
N GLU A 326 18.15 5.63 -10.18
CA GLU A 326 19.29 6.34 -10.78
C GLU A 326 19.58 5.91 -12.23
N SER A 327 19.44 4.62 -12.56
CA SER A 327 19.63 4.15 -13.96
C SER A 327 18.43 4.41 -14.86
N SER A 328 17.26 4.64 -14.26
CA SER A 328 15.97 4.71 -14.96
C SER A 328 15.60 6.12 -15.42
N LEU A 329 16.44 7.12 -15.21
CA LEU A 329 16.21 8.49 -15.67
C LEU A 329 17.49 9.09 -16.27
N LYS A 330 18.41 8.24 -16.72
CA LYS A 330 19.70 8.66 -17.33
C LYS A 330 19.79 8.36 -18.82
N GLN A 331 18.76 7.77 -19.41
CA GLN A 331 18.68 7.45 -20.84
C GLN A 331 17.57 8.27 -21.50
N ASP A 332 17.74 8.57 -22.80
CA ASP A 332 16.75 9.33 -23.56
C ASP A 332 15.43 8.53 -23.71
N PRO A 333 14.30 9.02 -23.16
CA PRO A 333 13.02 8.33 -23.27
C PRO A 333 12.46 8.31 -24.70
N PHE A 334 12.98 9.12 -25.63
CA PHE A 334 12.54 9.17 -27.02
C PHE A 334 13.32 8.22 -27.93
N ILE A 335 14.27 7.45 -27.38
CA ILE A 335 15.01 6.39 -28.08
C ILE A 335 14.63 5.05 -27.44
N PRO A 336 14.04 4.09 -28.18
CA PRO A 336 13.50 2.89 -27.57
C PRO A 336 14.65 1.99 -27.11
N LYS A 337 14.64 1.66 -25.82
CA LYS A 337 15.69 0.87 -25.16
C LYS A 337 16.02 -0.43 -25.90
N ASP A 338 14.99 -1.12 -26.42
CA ASP A 338 15.13 -2.45 -27.00
C ASP A 338 15.64 -2.43 -28.44
N LEU A 339 15.63 -1.27 -29.10
CA LEU A 339 16.30 -1.11 -30.40
C LEU A 339 17.77 -0.68 -30.26
N THR A 340 18.25 -0.39 -29.05
CA THR A 340 19.63 0.07 -28.81
C THR A 340 20.43 -1.05 -28.17
N ARG A 341 21.51 -1.47 -28.83
CA ARG A 341 22.48 -2.43 -28.27
C ARG A 341 22.97 -1.95 -26.93
N SER A 342 23.18 -2.87 -25.99
CA SER A 342 23.60 -2.52 -24.62
C SER A 342 24.88 -1.68 -24.58
N GLU A 343 25.82 -1.93 -25.48
CA GLU A 343 27.10 -1.22 -25.63
C GLU A 343 26.96 0.21 -26.16
N ASP A 344 25.88 0.50 -26.89
CA ASP A 344 25.61 1.82 -27.48
C ASP A 344 24.72 2.70 -26.61
N ARG A 345 24.27 2.19 -25.47
CA ARG A 345 23.39 2.93 -24.55
C ARG A 345 24.18 4.03 -23.85
N LYS A 346 23.68 5.26 -23.97
CA LYS A 346 24.23 6.42 -23.28
C LYS A 346 23.43 6.74 -22.02
N TYR A 347 24.15 6.97 -20.93
CA TYR A 347 23.60 7.29 -19.61
C TYR A 347 23.87 8.74 -19.21
N ASP A 348 23.96 9.64 -20.19
CA ASP A 348 24.25 11.07 -20.06
C ASP A 348 23.00 11.95 -20.25
N TYR A 349 21.82 11.33 -20.41
CA TYR A 349 20.58 12.07 -20.55
C TYR A 349 20.13 12.65 -19.21
N TYR A 350 20.03 13.97 -19.14
CA TYR A 350 19.52 14.66 -17.96
C TYR A 350 17.99 14.70 -18.00
N PHE A 351 17.35 13.74 -17.35
CA PHE A 351 15.89 13.67 -17.37
C PHE A 351 15.26 14.75 -16.49
N ASN A 352 14.45 15.58 -17.12
CA ASN A 352 13.57 16.53 -16.45
C ASN A 352 12.12 16.16 -16.78
N LYS A 353 11.31 15.88 -15.76
CA LYS A 353 9.91 15.47 -15.97
C LYS A 353 9.07 16.56 -16.63
N ALA A 354 9.33 17.85 -16.37
CA ALA A 354 8.61 18.95 -17.01
C ALA A 354 8.94 19.05 -18.50
N ASP A 355 10.23 18.96 -18.87
CA ASP A 355 10.68 19.00 -20.27
C ASP A 355 10.15 17.80 -21.05
N PHE A 356 10.17 16.62 -20.44
CA PHE A 356 9.57 15.41 -21.00
C PHE A 356 8.09 15.63 -21.34
N ILE A 357 7.29 16.11 -20.38
CA ILE A 357 5.86 16.38 -20.62
C ILE A 357 5.65 17.48 -21.67
N ALA A 358 6.41 18.58 -21.62
CA ALA A 358 6.34 19.64 -22.61
C ALA A 358 6.58 19.09 -24.03
N LYS A 359 7.55 18.18 -24.17
CA LYS A 359 7.83 17.50 -25.43
C LYS A 359 6.67 16.61 -25.87
N LEU A 360 6.04 15.85 -24.96
CA LEU A 360 4.84 15.07 -25.30
C LEU A 360 3.69 15.97 -25.80
N ILE A 361 3.44 17.09 -25.13
CA ILE A 361 2.41 18.06 -25.54
C ILE A 361 2.73 18.62 -26.93
N GLN A 362 3.99 18.99 -27.17
CA GLN A 362 4.43 19.47 -28.49
C GLN A 362 4.19 18.43 -29.58
N LEU A 363 4.59 17.17 -29.34
CA LEU A 363 4.45 16.09 -30.32
C LEU A 363 2.97 15.74 -30.57
N LYS A 364 2.12 15.74 -29.53
CA LYS A 364 0.66 15.54 -29.68
C LYS A 364 0.04 16.62 -30.57
N LYS A 365 0.52 17.87 -30.49
CA LYS A 365 0.07 18.98 -31.36
C LYS A 365 0.55 18.82 -32.82
N GLN A 366 1.79 18.38 -33.03
CA GLN A 366 2.35 18.20 -34.38
C GLN A 366 1.63 17.09 -35.16
N ASN A 367 1.37 15.96 -34.50
CA ASN A 367 0.57 14.86 -35.02
C ASN A 367 0.98 14.36 -36.44
N THR A 368 2.27 14.36 -36.75
CA THR A 368 2.87 13.72 -37.93
C THR A 368 3.26 12.27 -37.64
N ALA A 369 3.59 11.48 -38.67
CA ALA A 369 4.11 10.13 -38.48
C ALA A 369 5.34 10.11 -37.55
N ALA A 370 6.36 10.93 -37.84
CA ALA A 370 7.54 11.10 -37.00
C ALA A 370 7.21 11.51 -35.55
N SER A 371 6.28 12.45 -35.33
CA SER A 371 5.92 12.85 -33.96
C SER A 371 5.20 11.74 -33.19
N ASN A 372 4.35 10.95 -33.88
CA ASN A 372 3.67 9.82 -33.28
C ASN A 372 4.62 8.64 -33.02
N LEU A 373 5.66 8.46 -33.86
CA LEU A 373 6.75 7.53 -33.55
C LEU A 373 7.42 7.94 -32.24
N GLN A 374 7.86 9.19 -32.10
CA GLN A 374 8.49 9.69 -30.87
C GLN A 374 7.58 9.58 -29.64
N LEU A 375 6.28 9.84 -29.77
CA LEU A 375 5.31 9.59 -28.69
C LEU A 375 5.27 8.11 -28.33
N GLY A 376 5.20 7.21 -29.31
CA GLY A 376 5.27 5.77 -29.08
C GLY A 376 6.51 5.37 -28.30
N HIS A 377 7.68 5.91 -28.67
CA HIS A 377 8.96 5.65 -28.00
C HIS A 377 8.94 6.10 -26.54
N ALA A 378 8.45 7.32 -26.29
CA ALA A 378 8.31 7.86 -24.95
C ALA A 378 7.41 6.99 -24.06
N TYR A 379 6.21 6.64 -24.56
CA TYR A 379 5.30 5.79 -23.79
C TYR A 379 5.83 4.36 -23.63
N PHE A 380 6.57 3.83 -24.60
CA PHE A 380 7.24 2.54 -24.47
C PHE A 380 8.29 2.58 -23.35
N ASN A 381 9.11 3.62 -23.31
CA ASN A 381 10.20 3.73 -22.35
C ASN A 381 9.75 4.02 -20.91
N VAL A 382 8.58 4.62 -20.70
CA VAL A 382 8.03 4.79 -19.33
C VAL A 382 7.26 3.57 -18.82
N SER A 383 7.22 2.47 -19.59
CA SER A 383 6.63 1.19 -19.18
C SER A 383 7.55 0.38 -18.24
N SER A 384 7.08 -0.76 -17.74
CA SER A 384 7.83 -1.66 -16.84
C SER A 384 9.13 -2.21 -17.43
N ILE A 385 9.22 -2.30 -18.76
CA ILE A 385 10.40 -2.81 -19.51
C ILE A 385 11.33 -1.70 -19.97
N GLY A 386 10.81 -0.48 -20.06
CA GLY A 386 11.48 0.67 -20.62
C GLY A 386 12.62 1.23 -19.76
N ASN A 387 13.34 2.20 -20.31
CA ASN A 387 14.47 2.84 -19.63
C ASN A 387 14.07 4.01 -18.70
N SER A 388 12.79 4.40 -18.68
CA SER A 388 12.23 5.60 -18.04
C SER A 388 11.05 5.31 -17.10
N TRP A 389 10.99 4.10 -16.53
CA TRP A 389 9.87 3.62 -15.73
C TRP A 389 9.56 4.46 -14.48
N ALA A 390 10.56 5.14 -13.91
CA ALA A 390 10.40 6.03 -12.74
C ALA A 390 9.61 7.31 -13.04
N MET A 391 9.24 7.53 -14.31
CA MET A 391 8.21 8.50 -14.67
C MET A 391 6.83 8.10 -14.14
N VAL A 392 6.56 6.79 -14.05
CA VAL A 392 5.23 6.22 -13.73
C VAL A 392 5.16 5.59 -12.35
N CYS A 393 6.23 5.08 -11.77
CA CYS A 393 6.19 4.50 -10.41
C CYS A 393 7.45 4.81 -9.60
N TYR A 394 7.36 4.53 -8.29
CA TYR A 394 8.45 4.80 -7.32
C TYR A 394 9.20 3.54 -6.89
N TYR A 395 8.77 2.37 -7.35
CA TYR A 395 9.39 1.09 -7.06
C TYR A 395 9.04 0.10 -8.17
N LYS A 396 9.95 -0.84 -8.45
CA LYS A 396 9.77 -1.88 -9.46
C LYS A 396 9.47 -3.21 -8.78
N SER A 397 8.19 -3.58 -8.66
CA SER A 397 7.77 -4.90 -8.17
C SER A 397 6.87 -5.62 -9.17
N GLY A 398 7.16 -6.88 -9.49
CA GLY A 398 6.34 -7.70 -10.39
C GLY A 398 5.01 -8.20 -9.81
N ASP A 399 4.77 -8.03 -8.51
CA ASP A 399 3.65 -8.65 -7.79
C ASP A 399 2.41 -7.77 -7.59
N ASN A 400 2.47 -6.47 -7.90
CA ASN A 400 1.38 -5.54 -7.58
C ASN A 400 0.32 -5.39 -8.68
N LYS A 401 -0.12 -6.51 -9.28
CA LYS A 401 -1.08 -6.60 -10.42
C LYS A 401 -2.45 -5.89 -10.27
N ASN A 402 -2.69 -5.20 -9.16
CA ASN A 402 -3.98 -4.60 -8.79
C ASN A 402 -4.05 -3.06 -8.89
N GLU A 403 -2.97 -2.37 -9.28
CA GLU A 403 -3.00 -0.90 -9.43
C GLU A 403 -3.47 -0.49 -10.86
N LYS A 404 -4.43 0.44 -10.97
CA LYS A 404 -5.05 0.88 -12.23
C LYS A 404 -4.03 1.25 -13.31
N TYR A 405 -2.96 1.97 -12.95
CA TYR A 405 -1.93 2.40 -13.90
C TYR A 405 -1.08 1.25 -14.45
N GLN A 406 -0.95 0.14 -13.71
CA GLN A 406 -0.20 -1.03 -14.15
C GLN A 406 -0.92 -1.72 -15.32
N ASN A 407 -2.25 -1.76 -15.29
CA ASN A 407 -3.08 -2.39 -16.32
C ASN A 407 -3.25 -1.56 -17.60
N ASP A 408 -2.77 -0.31 -17.66
CA ASP A 408 -2.79 0.52 -18.88
C ASP A 408 -1.43 0.49 -19.61
N ASN A 409 -0.71 1.61 -19.70
CA ASN A 409 0.52 1.66 -20.49
C ASN A 409 1.68 0.92 -19.81
N TYR A 410 1.71 0.89 -18.48
CA TYR A 410 2.89 0.43 -17.74
C TYR A 410 3.20 -1.06 -17.95
N CYS A 411 2.21 -1.97 -17.89
CA CYS A 411 2.43 -3.38 -18.23
C CYS A 411 1.92 -3.78 -19.62
N ASN A 412 0.86 -3.13 -20.13
CA ASN A 412 0.23 -3.55 -21.40
C ASN A 412 0.63 -2.71 -22.62
N LEU A 413 1.52 -1.71 -22.48
CA LEU A 413 2.04 -0.88 -23.57
C LEU A 413 0.96 -0.22 -24.45
N LYS A 414 -0.23 -0.01 -23.88
CA LYS A 414 -1.43 0.43 -24.59
C LYS A 414 -1.25 1.77 -25.30
N MET A 415 -0.65 2.76 -24.63
CA MET A 415 -0.44 4.09 -25.22
C MET A 415 0.67 4.06 -26.26
N ALA A 416 1.77 3.35 -25.97
CA ALA A 416 2.87 3.15 -26.92
C ALA A 416 2.34 2.58 -28.24
N LYS A 417 1.62 1.44 -28.19
CA LYS A 417 1.01 0.79 -29.35
C LYS A 417 0.05 1.73 -30.09
N MET A 418 -0.83 2.43 -29.39
CA MET A 418 -1.77 3.38 -30.00
C MET A 418 -1.04 4.43 -30.86
N TYR A 419 0.06 5.00 -30.35
CA TYR A 419 0.83 5.99 -31.10
C TYR A 419 1.62 5.38 -32.26
N TYR A 420 2.15 4.16 -32.11
CA TYR A 420 2.78 3.46 -33.24
C TYR A 420 1.78 3.14 -34.36
N GLU A 421 0.57 2.68 -34.03
CA GLU A 421 -0.50 2.46 -35.02
C GLU A 421 -0.91 3.76 -35.72
N LYS A 422 -0.92 4.88 -34.98
CA LYS A 422 -1.20 6.20 -35.55
C LYS A 422 -0.07 6.67 -36.46
N ALA A 423 1.19 6.43 -36.09
CA ALA A 423 2.33 6.70 -36.94
C ALA A 423 2.28 5.89 -38.24
N LEU A 424 1.98 4.59 -38.15
CA LEU A 424 1.83 3.71 -39.32
C LEU A 424 0.79 4.23 -40.31
N LYS A 425 -0.37 4.68 -39.81
CA LYS A 425 -1.44 5.25 -40.66
C LYS A 425 -1.04 6.55 -41.36
N LEU A 426 -0.16 7.34 -40.75
CA LEU A 426 0.27 8.65 -41.27
C LEU A 426 1.57 8.58 -42.07
N ALA A 427 2.27 7.44 -42.02
CA ALA A 427 3.60 7.25 -42.59
C ALA A 427 3.58 7.42 -44.12
N LYS A 428 4.53 8.21 -44.63
CA LYS A 428 4.63 8.50 -46.08
C LYS A 428 5.78 7.77 -46.75
N ASN A 429 6.73 7.27 -45.97
CA ASN A 429 7.86 6.49 -46.46
C ASN A 429 7.90 5.12 -45.78
N ASP A 430 8.66 4.21 -46.36
CA ASP A 430 8.71 2.83 -45.90
C ASP A 430 9.49 2.67 -44.60
N GLU A 431 10.37 3.61 -44.28
CA GLU A 431 11.12 3.63 -43.02
C GLU A 431 10.20 3.88 -41.82
N GLU A 432 9.36 4.91 -41.89
CA GLU A 432 8.38 5.23 -40.85
C GLU A 432 7.39 4.06 -40.66
N LYS A 433 6.93 3.46 -41.78
CA LYS A 433 6.05 2.29 -41.73
C LYS A 433 6.76 1.12 -41.05
N ALA A 434 8.02 0.87 -41.41
CA ALA A 434 8.72 -0.28 -40.88
C ALA A 434 9.01 -0.11 -39.38
N LEU A 435 9.53 1.04 -38.96
CA LEU A 435 9.75 1.31 -37.54
C LEU A 435 8.46 1.23 -36.71
N ALA A 436 7.34 1.77 -37.24
CA ALA A 436 6.05 1.67 -36.57
C ALA A 436 5.58 0.21 -36.41
N ASN A 437 5.70 -0.61 -37.47
CA ASN A 437 5.33 -2.02 -37.42
C ASN A 437 6.20 -2.81 -36.44
N LEU A 438 7.53 -2.58 -36.43
CA LEU A 438 8.44 -3.21 -35.47
C LEU A 438 8.00 -2.95 -34.04
N MET A 439 7.74 -1.68 -33.71
CA MET A 439 7.38 -1.33 -32.34
C MET A 439 5.97 -1.78 -31.95
N ILE A 440 5.03 -1.90 -32.90
CA ILE A 440 3.74 -2.57 -32.66
C ILE A 440 3.96 -4.04 -32.30
N PHE A 441 4.86 -4.73 -33.01
CA PHE A 441 5.22 -6.11 -32.71
C PHE A 441 5.81 -6.23 -31.30
N GLU A 442 6.80 -5.42 -30.95
CA GLU A 442 7.40 -5.37 -29.61
C GLU A 442 6.34 -5.16 -28.52
N CYS A 443 5.41 -4.22 -28.72
CA CYS A 443 4.31 -3.99 -27.79
C CYS A 443 3.43 -5.23 -27.58
N ASN A 444 3.15 -5.99 -28.65
CA ASN A 444 2.37 -7.22 -28.55
C ASN A 444 3.15 -8.35 -27.88
N TYR A 445 4.44 -8.48 -28.19
CA TYR A 445 5.34 -9.49 -27.62
C TYR A 445 5.45 -9.34 -26.10
N TYR A 446 5.81 -8.16 -25.61
CA TYR A 446 5.95 -7.95 -24.17
C TYR A 446 4.62 -8.04 -23.43
N ARG A 447 3.51 -7.59 -24.03
CA ARG A 447 2.18 -7.79 -23.44
C ARG A 447 1.85 -9.29 -23.29
N TYR A 448 2.26 -10.11 -24.24
CA TYR A 448 2.11 -11.57 -24.14
C TYR A 448 2.94 -12.13 -22.97
N GLU A 449 4.20 -11.73 -22.82
CA GLU A 449 5.05 -12.16 -21.70
C GLU A 449 4.45 -11.81 -20.32
N PHE A 450 3.93 -10.59 -20.15
CA PHE A 450 3.38 -10.13 -18.86
C PHE A 450 2.04 -10.76 -18.48
N SER A 451 1.15 -11.01 -19.45
CA SER A 451 -0.23 -11.43 -19.17
C SER A 451 -0.36 -12.93 -18.83
N GLY A 452 0.67 -13.73 -19.06
CA GLY A 452 0.76 -15.12 -18.59
C GLY A 452 -0.21 -16.13 -19.20
N PHE A 453 -1.38 -15.74 -19.75
CA PHE A 453 -2.27 -16.52 -20.64
C PHE A 453 -3.56 -15.74 -21.00
N ASN A 454 -3.96 -15.72 -22.28
CA ASN A 454 -5.38 -15.78 -22.68
C ASN A 454 -5.52 -16.26 -24.15
N SER A 455 -6.28 -17.33 -24.34
CA SER A 455 -6.39 -18.20 -25.52
C SER A 455 -7.01 -17.59 -26.79
N TYR A 456 -7.21 -16.27 -26.85
CA TYR A 456 -7.67 -15.58 -28.07
C TYR A 456 -6.52 -15.08 -28.97
N ALA A 457 -5.27 -15.18 -28.51
CA ALA A 457 -4.07 -14.85 -29.30
C ALA A 457 -3.40 -16.09 -29.93
N LEU A 458 -4.11 -17.23 -29.98
CA LEU A 458 -3.63 -18.46 -30.62
C LEU A 458 -3.30 -18.26 -32.12
N ASP A 459 -3.83 -17.22 -32.76
CA ASP A 459 -3.51 -16.86 -34.15
C ASP A 459 -2.16 -16.13 -34.33
N TYR A 460 -1.49 -15.73 -33.24
CA TYR A 460 -0.23 -14.96 -33.28
C TYR A 460 0.99 -15.71 -32.67
N PHE A 461 0.82 -16.54 -31.64
CA PHE A 461 1.95 -17.23 -30.98
C PHE A 461 1.59 -18.64 -30.45
N PRO A 462 2.39 -19.70 -30.70
CA PRO A 462 2.16 -21.05 -30.22
C PRO A 462 2.44 -21.24 -28.71
N TYR A 463 1.86 -22.33 -28.21
CA TYR A 463 1.60 -22.72 -26.81
C TYR A 463 2.84 -22.87 -25.90
N LYS A 464 2.66 -22.60 -24.60
CA LYS A 464 3.61 -22.89 -23.51
C LYS A 464 3.48 -24.35 -23.04
N TYR A 465 4.26 -25.28 -23.61
CA TYR A 465 4.37 -26.65 -23.10
C TYR A 465 5.63 -26.81 -22.23
N SER A 466 5.42 -27.23 -20.97
CA SER A 466 6.41 -27.85 -20.08
C SER A 466 7.85 -27.31 -20.11
N GLY A 467 8.11 -26.23 -19.36
CA GLY A 467 9.42 -25.98 -18.77
C GLY A 467 10.58 -25.54 -19.69
N PHE A 468 10.39 -25.49 -21.00
CA PHE A 468 11.36 -24.93 -21.94
C PHE A 468 10.75 -23.72 -22.63
N TYR A 469 11.43 -22.57 -22.56
CA TYR A 469 11.15 -21.44 -23.44
C TYR A 469 11.43 -21.91 -24.86
N ILE A 470 10.40 -22.25 -25.61
CA ILE A 470 10.52 -22.49 -27.05
C ILE A 470 9.91 -21.28 -27.72
N ASP A 471 10.81 -20.43 -28.21
CA ASP A 471 10.50 -19.23 -28.95
C ASP A 471 9.67 -19.57 -30.21
N PRO A 472 8.52 -18.93 -30.45
CA PRO A 472 7.74 -19.09 -31.69
C PRO A 472 8.55 -18.96 -32.97
N VAL A 473 9.64 -18.19 -32.96
CA VAL A 473 10.45 -17.96 -34.15
C VAL A 473 11.47 -19.08 -34.39
N TYR A 474 11.71 -19.94 -33.39
CA TYR A 474 12.52 -21.16 -33.52
C TYR A 474 11.97 -22.10 -34.61
N TYR A 475 10.65 -22.08 -34.85
CA TYR A 475 9.99 -22.85 -35.92
C TYR A 475 10.02 -22.18 -37.30
N ILE A 476 10.31 -20.88 -37.38
CA ILE A 476 10.43 -20.17 -38.67
C ILE A 476 11.78 -20.49 -39.34
N PHE A 477 12.81 -20.87 -38.57
CA PHE A 477 14.18 -21.01 -39.08
C PHE A 477 14.85 -22.38 -38.90
N TYR A 478 14.27 -23.34 -38.15
CA TYR A 478 14.72 -24.74 -38.12
C TYR A 478 13.74 -25.69 -38.84
N PRO A 479 13.94 -26.00 -40.14
CA PRO A 479 13.05 -26.90 -40.89
C PRO A 479 13.19 -28.39 -40.52
N PHE A 480 13.98 -28.73 -39.51
CA PHE A 480 14.26 -30.13 -39.14
C PHE A 480 13.20 -30.79 -38.26
N TYR A 481 12.24 -30.04 -37.71
CA TYR A 481 11.09 -30.59 -36.99
C TYR A 481 9.79 -30.34 -37.77
N ASN A 482 9.66 -31.05 -38.90
CA ASN A 482 8.40 -31.17 -39.64
C ASN A 482 7.38 -31.96 -38.80
N TYR A 483 6.67 -31.25 -37.92
CA TYR A 483 5.28 -31.59 -37.61
C TYR A 483 4.40 -30.56 -38.31
N ASP A 484 3.49 -31.07 -39.13
CA ASP A 484 2.68 -30.36 -40.12
C ASP A 484 1.61 -29.46 -39.45
N PHE A 485 2.04 -28.38 -38.80
CA PHE A 485 1.17 -27.46 -38.06
C PHE A 485 0.62 -26.28 -38.90
N GLY A 486 0.81 -26.27 -40.23
CA GLY A 486 0.21 -25.25 -41.09
C GLY A 486 0.64 -23.82 -40.74
N ILE A 487 1.95 -23.61 -40.50
CA ILE A 487 2.57 -22.35 -40.05
C ILE A 487 2.18 -21.13 -40.92
N GLY A 488 1.89 -21.34 -42.21
CA GLY A 488 1.38 -20.29 -43.10
C GLY A 488 -0.05 -19.80 -42.81
N LYS A 489 -0.77 -20.40 -41.86
CA LYS A 489 -2.15 -20.03 -41.46
C LYS A 489 -2.20 -18.99 -40.33
N PHE A 490 -1.09 -18.74 -39.64
CA PHE A 490 -1.04 -17.75 -38.56
C PHE A 490 -0.84 -16.35 -39.13
N LYS A 491 -1.80 -15.46 -38.87
CA LYS A 491 -1.80 -14.08 -39.36
C LYS A 491 -0.52 -13.35 -38.93
N GLY A 492 -0.08 -13.57 -37.69
CA GLY A 492 1.14 -12.96 -37.15
C GLY A 492 2.41 -13.31 -37.91
N VAL A 493 2.59 -14.58 -38.27
CA VAL A 493 3.78 -15.04 -39.02
C VAL A 493 3.83 -14.43 -40.41
N ARG A 494 2.68 -14.38 -41.10
CA ARG A 494 2.60 -13.77 -42.45
C ARG A 494 2.83 -12.26 -42.42
N GLU A 495 2.28 -11.58 -41.41
CA GLU A 495 2.53 -10.15 -41.18
C GLU A 495 4.01 -9.89 -40.87
N LEU A 496 4.66 -10.76 -40.07
CA LEU A 496 6.09 -10.68 -39.75
C LEU A 496 6.98 -10.89 -40.99
N THR A 497 6.69 -11.89 -41.83
CA THR A 497 7.45 -12.15 -43.07
C THR A 497 7.32 -11.00 -44.08
N ASN A 498 6.10 -10.49 -44.26
CA ASN A 498 5.85 -9.34 -45.14
C ASN A 498 6.54 -8.08 -44.61
N PHE A 499 6.44 -7.85 -43.30
CA PHE A 499 7.15 -6.77 -42.60
C PHE A 499 8.66 -6.88 -42.82
N TYR A 500 9.24 -8.05 -42.56
CA TYR A 500 10.68 -8.28 -42.67
C TYR A 500 11.21 -8.06 -44.10
N THR A 501 10.44 -8.47 -45.11
CA THR A 501 10.82 -8.32 -46.52
C THR A 501 11.01 -6.85 -46.93
N VAL A 502 10.20 -5.95 -46.36
CA VAL A 502 10.33 -4.49 -46.54
C VAL A 502 11.38 -3.91 -45.59
N TYR A 503 11.33 -4.29 -44.32
CA TYR A 503 12.18 -3.75 -43.25
C TYR A 503 13.68 -3.98 -43.50
N ARG A 504 14.08 -5.17 -43.96
CA ARG A 504 15.50 -5.51 -44.22
C ARG A 504 16.21 -4.58 -45.21
N SER A 505 15.45 -3.84 -46.00
CA SER A 505 15.97 -2.91 -47.01
C SER A 505 16.17 -1.48 -46.48
N THR A 506 15.72 -1.17 -45.26
CA THR A 506 15.71 0.19 -44.74
C THR A 506 16.98 0.55 -43.96
N GLU A 507 17.25 1.85 -43.81
CA GLU A 507 18.41 2.32 -43.06
C GLU A 507 18.30 2.02 -41.56
N THR A 508 17.09 1.96 -40.97
CA THR A 508 16.98 1.60 -39.56
C THR A 508 17.22 0.11 -39.33
N PHE A 509 16.95 -0.77 -40.31
CA PHE A 509 17.43 -2.16 -40.22
C PHE A 509 18.96 -2.22 -40.18
N LYS A 510 19.64 -1.49 -41.09
CA LYS A 510 21.11 -1.42 -41.12
C LYS A 510 21.69 -0.79 -39.84
N LYS A 511 21.02 0.24 -39.30
CA LYS A 511 21.46 0.99 -38.12
C LYS A 511 21.30 0.21 -36.83
N TYR A 512 20.17 -0.48 -36.64
CA TYR A 512 19.87 -1.16 -35.39
C TYR A 512 20.23 -2.65 -35.41
N ASN A 513 20.58 -3.20 -36.59
CA ASN A 513 20.87 -4.61 -36.87
C ASN A 513 20.21 -5.52 -35.84
N CYS A 514 18.87 -5.50 -35.84
CA CYS A 514 18.03 -5.86 -34.71
C CYS A 514 18.44 -7.25 -34.21
N PRO A 515 19.22 -7.36 -33.11
CA PRO A 515 19.73 -8.65 -32.65
C PRO A 515 18.59 -9.53 -32.19
N THR A 516 17.46 -8.96 -31.77
CA THR A 516 16.23 -9.71 -31.51
C THR A 516 15.83 -10.44 -32.79
N ILE A 517 15.66 -9.74 -33.92
CA ILE A 517 15.33 -10.38 -35.20
C ILE A 517 16.45 -11.29 -35.71
N GLU A 518 17.73 -10.96 -35.53
CA GLU A 518 18.86 -11.79 -35.94
C GLU A 518 19.04 -13.05 -35.06
N ASN A 519 18.74 -12.98 -33.76
CA ASN A 519 18.67 -14.10 -32.80
C ASN A 519 17.36 -14.90 -32.92
N PHE A 520 16.34 -14.30 -33.53
CA PHE A 520 15.13 -15.00 -33.96
C PHE A 520 15.38 -15.73 -35.30
N ILE A 521 16.33 -15.28 -36.13
CA ILE A 521 16.64 -15.80 -37.48
C ILE A 521 17.77 -16.85 -37.51
N ASN A 522 18.78 -16.71 -36.63
CA ASN A 522 19.89 -17.65 -36.46
C ASN A 522 19.70 -18.50 -35.20
#